data_AF-A0A4Q5NHC7-F1
#
_entry.id   AF-A0A4Q5NHC7-F1
#
_cell.length_a   1.000
_cell.length_b   1.000
_cell.length_c   1.000
_cell.angle_alpha   90.00
_cell.angle_beta   90.00
_cell.angle_gamma   90.00
#
_symmetry.space_group_name_H-M   'P 1'
#
loop_
_entity.id
_entity.type
_entity.pdbx_description
1 polymer ?
#
loop_
_entity_poly.entity_id
_entity_poly.type
_entity_poly.pdbx_seq_one_letter_code
_entity_poly.pdbx_strand_id
1 'polypeptide(L)'
;MATALHPLTAQKLHEEARPLKERIAAWQFFNVYGVKTTTIDGKQVAISGVKFEGSPKHVFWSGFFEPFMVAAANNTFQWLGEQCIARNLNPSTYFEEARQLMHALVSKSFQEIAQTDQILRGEGFPSLIQLVDVSAKIASMNQHIDSLAIAFQHRQPTPLQLTSATEDIIELKPNIGGIGLNLNALFRWARARFSKNS
;
A
#
# COMPACT_ATOMS: atom_id res chain seq x y z
N MET A 1 9.26 -14.65 -0.76
CA MET A 1 9.08 -15.31 0.54
C MET A 1 8.08 -14.50 1.34
N ALA A 2 7.15 -15.13 2.05
CA ALA A 2 6.17 -14.40 2.84
C ALA A 2 6.84 -13.74 4.05
N THR A 3 6.57 -12.46 4.29
CA THR A 3 7.10 -11.74 5.45
C THR A 3 6.31 -12.05 6.72
N ALA A 4 6.85 -11.68 7.88
CA ALA A 4 6.16 -11.87 9.16
C ALA A 4 4.84 -11.10 9.26
N LEU A 5 4.67 -10.00 8.50
CA LEU A 5 3.43 -9.22 8.49
C LEU A 5 2.48 -9.63 7.36
N HIS A 6 2.87 -10.56 6.48
CA HIS A 6 2.06 -11.01 5.34
C HIS A 6 0.58 -11.22 5.67
N PRO A 7 0.19 -12.06 6.65
CA PRO A 7 -1.22 -12.31 6.93
C PRO A 7 -1.97 -11.06 7.39
N LEU A 8 -1.31 -10.18 8.15
CA LEU A 8 -1.91 -8.94 8.63
C LEU A 8 -2.06 -7.91 7.51
N THR A 9 -1.06 -7.80 6.63
CA THR A 9 -1.11 -6.95 5.44
C THR A 9 -2.21 -7.40 4.49
N ALA A 10 -2.33 -8.71 4.25
CA ALA A 10 -3.38 -9.28 3.41
C ALA A 10 -4.77 -9.04 4.01
N GLN A 11 -4.93 -9.21 5.33
CA GLN A 11 -6.17 -8.91 6.03
C GLN A 11 -6.52 -7.42 5.92
N LYS A 12 -5.57 -6.53 6.22
CA LYS A 12 -5.76 -5.09 6.13
C LYS A 12 -6.19 -4.69 4.72
N LEU A 13 -5.51 -5.19 3.70
CA LEU A 13 -5.88 -4.94 2.32
C LEU A 13 -7.29 -5.44 2.01
N HIS A 14 -7.66 -6.63 2.49
CA HIS A 14 -9.00 -7.17 2.28
C HIS A 14 -10.08 -6.27 2.88
N GLU A 15 -9.85 -5.73 4.09
CA GLU A 15 -10.76 -4.83 4.77
C GLU A 15 -10.90 -3.50 4.01
N GLU A 16 -9.77 -2.91 3.60
CA GLU A 16 -9.74 -1.66 2.83
C GLU A 16 -10.35 -1.81 1.43
N ALA A 17 -10.28 -3.00 0.84
CA ALA A 17 -10.89 -3.31 -0.45
C ALA A 17 -12.39 -3.64 -0.36
N ARG A 18 -12.99 -3.68 0.84
CA ARG A 18 -14.41 -4.01 1.00
C ARG A 18 -15.34 -3.06 0.23
N PRO A 19 -15.17 -1.73 0.27
CA PRO A 19 -16.01 -0.82 -0.49
C PRO A 19 -15.99 -1.11 -1.99
N LEU A 20 -14.81 -1.41 -2.56
CA LEU A 20 -14.68 -1.80 -3.97
C LEU A 20 -15.54 -3.03 -4.30
N LYS A 21 -15.43 -4.10 -3.49
CA LYS A 21 -16.18 -5.34 -3.69
C LYS A 21 -17.69 -5.13 -3.58
N GLU A 22 -18.13 -4.34 -2.60
CA GLU A 22 -19.53 -3.97 -2.46
C GLU A 22 -20.06 -3.24 -3.70
N ARG A 23 -19.25 -2.36 -4.31
CA ARG A 23 -19.63 -1.63 -5.52
C ARG A 23 -19.72 -2.57 -6.71
N ILE A 24 -18.74 -3.46 -6.91
CA ILE A 24 -18.79 -4.47 -7.97
C ILE A 24 -20.05 -5.33 -7.82
N ALA A 25 -20.32 -5.84 -6.61
CA ALA A 25 -21.52 -6.63 -6.32
C ALA A 25 -22.81 -5.84 -6.57
N ALA A 26 -22.88 -4.56 -6.20
CA ALA A 26 -24.05 -3.73 -6.45
C ALA A 26 -24.37 -3.62 -7.95
N TRP A 27 -23.35 -3.55 -8.81
CA TRP A 27 -23.54 -3.52 -10.26
C TRP A 27 -23.95 -4.86 -10.86
N GLN A 28 -23.59 -6.00 -10.26
CA GLN A 28 -23.99 -7.33 -10.75
C GLN A 28 -25.50 -7.51 -10.83
N PHE A 29 -26.25 -6.84 -9.97
CA PHE A 29 -27.72 -6.90 -9.93
C PHE A 29 -28.40 -5.77 -10.71
N PHE A 30 -27.65 -4.98 -11.49
CA PHE A 30 -28.17 -3.82 -12.22
C PHE A 30 -29.37 -4.17 -13.10
N ASN A 31 -29.33 -5.29 -13.84
CA ASN A 31 -30.43 -5.68 -14.73
C ASN A 31 -31.72 -6.08 -13.97
N VAL A 32 -31.63 -6.40 -12.67
CA VAL A 32 -32.78 -6.85 -11.87
C VAL A 32 -33.41 -5.69 -11.10
N TYR A 33 -32.59 -4.87 -10.43
CA TYR A 33 -33.07 -3.83 -9.51
C TYR A 33 -32.52 -2.43 -9.82
N GLY A 34 -31.73 -2.26 -10.88
CA GLY A 34 -30.87 -1.10 -11.06
C GLY A 34 -29.68 -1.11 -10.09
N VAL A 35 -28.98 0.00 -9.98
CA VAL A 35 -27.88 0.20 -9.02
C VAL A 35 -28.18 1.40 -8.14
N LYS A 36 -27.94 1.26 -6.84
CA LYS A 36 -27.93 2.35 -5.86
C LYS A 36 -26.67 2.23 -5.03
N THR A 37 -25.72 3.13 -5.27
CA THR A 37 -24.41 3.11 -4.64
C THR A 37 -23.85 4.51 -4.48
N THR A 38 -22.60 4.63 -4.05
CA THR A 38 -21.89 5.91 -3.93
C THR A 38 -20.53 5.85 -4.59
N THR A 39 -20.07 6.98 -5.12
CA THR A 39 -18.66 7.19 -5.48
C THR A 39 -17.79 7.26 -4.22
N ILE A 40 -16.46 7.31 -4.41
CA ILE A 40 -15.50 7.46 -3.31
C ILE A 40 -15.74 8.74 -2.50
N ASP A 41 -16.20 9.82 -3.15
CA ASP A 41 -16.51 11.11 -2.51
C ASP A 41 -17.89 11.12 -1.82
N GLY A 42 -18.59 9.98 -1.79
CA GLY A 42 -19.93 9.87 -1.21
C GLY A 42 -21.06 10.38 -2.09
N LYS A 43 -20.80 10.80 -3.34
CA LYS A 43 -21.87 11.19 -4.27
C LYS A 43 -22.71 9.97 -4.62
N GLN A 44 -24.02 10.11 -4.54
CA GLN A 44 -24.94 9.01 -4.84
C GLN A 44 -25.01 8.74 -6.35
N VAL A 45 -24.95 7.47 -6.71
CA VAL A 45 -25.24 6.95 -8.06
C VAL A 45 -26.47 6.07 -7.93
N ALA A 46 -27.58 6.49 -8.51
CA ALA A 46 -28.84 5.75 -8.52
C ALA A 46 -29.36 5.69 -9.96
N ILE A 47 -29.36 4.50 -10.56
CA ILE A 47 -29.78 4.28 -11.94
C ILE A 47 -30.71 3.07 -11.95
N SER A 48 -31.91 3.23 -12.50
CA SER A 48 -32.92 2.17 -12.60
C SER A 48 -33.84 2.42 -13.79
N GLY A 49 -34.58 1.39 -14.22
CA GLY A 49 -35.56 1.49 -15.30
C GLY A 49 -34.96 1.65 -16.71
N VAL A 50 -33.65 1.45 -16.86
CA VAL A 50 -32.93 1.57 -18.13
C VAL A 50 -32.03 0.36 -18.36
N LYS A 51 -31.78 0.03 -19.63
CA LYS A 51 -30.82 -1.02 -20.01
C LYS A 51 -29.38 -0.61 -19.70
N PHE A 52 -28.49 -1.60 -19.55
CA PHE A 52 -27.06 -1.37 -19.36
C PHE A 52 -26.36 -0.95 -20.68
N GLU A 53 -26.72 0.22 -21.18
CA GLU A 53 -26.21 0.79 -22.42
C GLU A 53 -26.07 2.31 -22.28
N GLY A 54 -25.34 2.96 -23.18
CA GLY A 54 -25.17 4.42 -23.15
C GLY A 54 -24.60 4.92 -21.81
N SER A 55 -25.34 5.78 -21.12
CA SER A 55 -24.91 6.44 -19.87
C SER A 55 -24.58 5.45 -18.73
N PRO A 56 -25.42 4.47 -18.37
CA PRO A 56 -25.07 3.43 -17.39
C PRO A 56 -23.72 2.74 -17.65
N LYS A 57 -23.49 2.32 -18.90
CA LYS A 57 -22.23 1.68 -19.30
C LYS A 57 -21.05 2.66 -19.23
N HIS A 58 -21.28 3.92 -19.61
CA HIS A 58 -20.26 4.96 -19.48
C HIS A 58 -19.85 5.14 -18.02
N VAL A 59 -20.81 5.35 -17.11
CA VAL A 59 -20.56 5.51 -15.67
C VAL A 59 -19.79 4.32 -15.11
N PHE A 60 -20.16 3.10 -15.49
CA PHE A 60 -19.49 1.87 -15.04
C PHE A 60 -17.99 1.84 -15.40
N TRP A 61 -17.63 2.28 -16.61
CA TRP A 61 -16.24 2.22 -17.11
C TRP A 61 -15.43 3.52 -16.93
N SER A 62 -16.08 4.65 -16.64
CA SER A 62 -15.48 5.98 -16.57
C SER A 62 -14.84 6.28 -15.21
N GLY A 63 -13.95 5.43 -14.74
CA GLY A 63 -13.17 5.70 -13.52
C GLY A 63 -13.95 5.51 -12.21
N PHE A 64 -15.05 4.76 -12.21
CA PHE A 64 -15.89 4.58 -11.02
C PHE A 64 -15.23 3.72 -9.94
N PHE A 65 -14.47 2.69 -10.33
CA PHE A 65 -13.93 1.69 -9.40
C PHE A 65 -12.49 2.00 -8.96
N GLU A 66 -11.71 2.58 -9.87
CA GLU A 66 -10.30 2.89 -9.71
C GLU A 66 -9.98 3.69 -8.43
N PRO A 67 -10.77 4.73 -8.04
CA PRO A 67 -10.50 5.46 -6.81
C PRO A 67 -10.56 4.60 -5.53
N PHE A 68 -11.39 3.55 -5.51
CA PHE A 68 -11.45 2.64 -4.37
C PHE A 68 -10.20 1.75 -4.28
N MET A 69 -9.62 1.35 -5.42
CA MET A 69 -8.34 0.62 -5.44
C MET A 69 -7.21 1.49 -4.90
N VAL A 70 -7.16 2.75 -5.32
CA VAL A 70 -6.16 3.73 -4.86
C VAL A 70 -6.30 4.02 -3.37
N ALA A 71 -7.53 4.20 -2.88
CA ALA A 71 -7.80 4.38 -1.46
C ALA A 71 -7.32 3.16 -0.64
N ALA A 72 -7.65 1.95 -1.09
CA ALA A 72 -7.19 0.73 -0.43
C ALA A 72 -5.66 0.62 -0.39
N ALA A 73 -4.98 1.01 -1.47
CA ALA A 73 -3.53 1.06 -1.54
C ALA A 73 -2.92 2.04 -0.55
N ASN A 74 -3.39 3.29 -0.55
CA ASN A 74 -2.91 4.33 0.37
C ASN A 74 -3.08 3.93 1.83
N ASN A 75 -4.27 3.46 2.21
CA ASN A 75 -4.56 3.09 3.59
C ASN A 75 -3.72 1.88 4.04
N THR A 76 -3.50 0.90 3.16
CA THR A 76 -2.69 -0.27 3.45
C THR A 76 -1.21 0.10 3.60
N PHE A 77 -0.66 0.90 2.69
CA PHE A 77 0.74 1.33 2.74
C PHE A 77 1.02 2.25 3.92
N GLN A 78 0.10 3.16 4.25
CA GLN A 78 0.22 3.97 5.46
C GLN A 78 0.27 3.10 6.70
N TRP A 79 -0.71 2.21 6.87
CA TRP A 79 -0.77 1.29 8.01
C TRP A 79 0.51 0.44 8.10
N LEU A 80 1.01 -0.05 6.97
CA LEU A 80 2.22 -0.86 6.94
C LEU A 80 3.45 -0.07 7.38
N GLY A 81 3.59 1.18 6.94
CA GLY A 81 4.65 2.07 7.42
C GLY A 81 4.62 2.22 8.94
N GLU A 82 3.44 2.48 9.49
CA GLU A 82 3.23 2.55 10.95
C GLU A 82 3.63 1.23 11.64
N GLN A 83 3.29 0.07 11.05
CA GLN A 83 3.66 -1.23 11.60
C GLN A 83 5.17 -1.49 11.57
N CYS A 84 5.85 -1.05 10.50
CA CYS A 84 7.30 -1.18 10.37
C CYS A 84 8.03 -0.32 11.40
N ILE A 85 7.60 0.93 11.59
CA ILE A 85 8.15 1.82 12.63
C ILE A 85 7.94 1.23 14.01
N ALA A 86 6.70 0.83 14.34
CA ALA A 86 6.35 0.32 15.66
C ALA A 86 7.11 -0.96 16.07
N ARG A 87 7.55 -1.75 15.08
CA ARG A 87 8.25 -3.03 15.30
C ARG A 87 9.74 -2.99 14.92
N ASN A 88 10.27 -1.81 14.59
CA ASN A 88 11.64 -1.63 14.11
C ASN A 88 12.01 -2.59 12.97
N LEU A 89 11.13 -2.71 11.98
CA LEU A 89 11.29 -3.60 10.83
C LEU A 89 11.86 -2.82 9.64
N ASN A 90 12.66 -3.48 8.80
CA ASN A 90 13.11 -2.90 7.54
C ASN A 90 11.93 -2.81 6.55
N PRO A 91 11.47 -1.60 6.17
CA PRO A 91 10.25 -1.44 5.38
C PRO A 91 10.34 -2.04 3.97
N SER A 92 11.52 -2.07 3.34
CA SER A 92 11.67 -2.41 1.91
C SER A 92 11.00 -3.74 1.54
N THR A 93 11.28 -4.81 2.31
CA THR A 93 10.74 -6.15 2.02
C THR A 93 9.22 -6.24 2.23
N TYR A 94 8.68 -5.52 3.21
CA TYR A 94 7.24 -5.54 3.50
C TYR A 94 6.45 -4.72 2.46
N PHE A 95 6.99 -3.58 2.03
CA PHE A 95 6.38 -2.77 0.98
C PHE A 95 6.34 -3.51 -0.35
N GLU A 96 7.41 -4.22 -0.69
CA GLU A 96 7.45 -5.08 -1.89
C GLU A 96 6.39 -6.19 -1.85
N GLU A 97 6.22 -6.85 -0.71
CA GLU A 97 5.16 -7.86 -0.56
C GLU A 97 3.75 -7.25 -0.66
N ALA A 98 3.52 -6.11 0.01
CA ALA A 98 2.24 -5.42 -0.05
C ALA A 98 1.89 -4.96 -1.47
N ARG A 99 2.89 -4.51 -2.24
CA ARG A 99 2.76 -4.16 -3.66
C ARG A 99 2.29 -5.35 -4.49
N GLN A 100 2.87 -6.53 -4.29
CA GLN A 100 2.45 -7.76 -4.98
C GLN A 100 1.02 -8.18 -4.61
N LEU A 101 0.64 -8.09 -3.34
CA LEU A 101 -0.74 -8.33 -2.90
C LEU A 101 -1.73 -7.37 -3.56
N MET A 102 -1.35 -6.10 -3.68
CA MET A 102 -2.15 -5.08 -4.35
C MET A 102 -2.31 -5.36 -5.85
N HIS A 103 -1.25 -5.80 -6.53
CA HIS A 103 -1.31 -6.20 -7.95
C HIS A 103 -2.28 -7.37 -8.17
N ALA A 104 -2.27 -8.34 -7.27
CA ALA A 104 -3.22 -9.44 -7.30
C ALA A 104 -4.66 -8.96 -7.11
N LEU A 105 -4.91 -8.04 -6.16
CA LEU A 105 -6.22 -7.42 -5.95
C LEU A 105 -6.70 -6.67 -7.20
N VAL A 106 -5.84 -5.83 -7.80
CA VAL A 106 -6.17 -5.06 -9.02
C VAL A 106 -6.54 -5.98 -10.17
N SER A 107 -5.71 -6.99 -10.42
CA SER A 107 -5.93 -7.94 -11.50
C SER A 107 -7.26 -8.66 -11.34
N LYS A 108 -7.53 -9.17 -10.12
CA LYS A 108 -8.79 -9.84 -9.80
C LYS A 108 -9.99 -8.90 -9.93
N SER A 109 -9.88 -7.68 -9.41
CA SER A 109 -10.99 -6.71 -9.41
C SER A 109 -11.35 -6.28 -10.84
N PHE A 110 -10.37 -6.00 -11.70
CA PHE A 110 -10.66 -5.67 -13.10
C PHE A 110 -11.25 -6.85 -13.89
N GLN A 111 -10.81 -8.07 -13.60
CA GLN A 111 -11.42 -9.27 -14.18
C GLN A 111 -12.88 -9.42 -13.74
N GLU A 112 -13.19 -9.22 -12.45
CA GLU A 112 -14.55 -9.25 -11.92
C GLU A 112 -15.43 -8.12 -12.52
N ILE A 113 -14.87 -6.93 -12.72
CA ILE A 113 -15.53 -5.80 -13.39
C ILE A 113 -15.85 -6.16 -14.86
N ALA A 114 -14.89 -6.74 -15.59
CA ALA A 114 -15.11 -7.18 -16.98
C ALA A 114 -16.16 -8.29 -17.09
N GLN A 115 -16.16 -9.25 -16.16
CA GLN A 115 -17.18 -10.29 -16.07
C GLN A 115 -18.55 -9.70 -15.75
N THR A 116 -18.62 -8.73 -14.85
CA THR A 116 -19.85 -8.01 -14.52
C THR A 116 -20.41 -7.31 -15.77
N ASP A 117 -19.59 -6.57 -16.52
CA ASP A 117 -20.00 -5.95 -17.78
C ASP A 117 -20.50 -7.00 -18.81
N GLN A 118 -19.83 -8.15 -18.92
CA GLN A 118 -20.26 -9.24 -19.80
C GLN A 118 -21.66 -9.78 -19.40
N ILE A 119 -21.89 -9.97 -18.10
CA ILE A 119 -23.20 -10.38 -17.55
C ILE A 119 -24.27 -9.35 -17.87
N LEU A 120 -23.98 -8.07 -17.65
CA LEU A 120 -24.93 -7.00 -17.85
C LEU A 120 -25.30 -6.81 -19.31
N ARG A 121 -24.33 -6.95 -20.23
CA ARG A 121 -24.56 -6.91 -21.69
C ARG A 121 -25.21 -8.17 -22.25
N GLY A 122 -25.05 -9.31 -21.57
CA GLY A 122 -25.52 -10.60 -22.06
C GLY A 122 -27.02 -10.83 -21.96
N GLU A 123 -27.74 -10.06 -21.15
CA GLU A 123 -29.20 -10.18 -20.95
C GLU A 123 -29.69 -11.65 -20.75
N GLY A 124 -28.87 -12.49 -20.09
CA GLY A 124 -29.15 -13.92 -19.87
C GLY A 124 -28.26 -14.89 -20.67
N PHE A 125 -27.50 -14.39 -21.64
CA PHE A 125 -26.56 -15.16 -22.47
C PHE A 125 -25.13 -14.59 -22.44
N PRO A 126 -24.49 -14.46 -21.26
CA PRO A 126 -23.19 -13.78 -21.11
C PRO A 126 -22.06 -14.42 -21.93
N SER A 127 -22.09 -15.75 -22.12
CA SER A 127 -21.06 -16.48 -22.88
C SER A 127 -20.99 -16.09 -24.35
N LEU A 128 -22.04 -15.47 -24.90
CA LEU A 128 -22.06 -14.98 -26.29
C LEU A 128 -21.44 -13.58 -26.43
N ILE A 129 -21.19 -12.90 -25.31
CA ILE A 129 -20.64 -11.55 -25.30
C ILE A 129 -19.14 -11.63 -25.06
N GLN A 130 -18.36 -10.93 -25.89
CA GLN A 130 -16.91 -10.84 -25.69
C GLN A 130 -16.58 -10.10 -24.40
N LEU A 131 -15.69 -10.69 -23.60
CA LEU A 131 -15.13 -10.06 -22.40
C LEU A 131 -14.32 -8.81 -22.79
N VAL A 132 -14.48 -7.72 -22.04
CA VAL A 132 -13.67 -6.51 -22.24
C VAL A 132 -12.22 -6.81 -21.85
N ASP A 133 -11.28 -6.49 -22.73
CA ASP A 133 -9.86 -6.54 -22.39
C ASP A 133 -9.53 -5.41 -21.41
N VAL A 134 -9.08 -5.80 -20.22
CA VAL A 134 -8.71 -4.90 -19.11
C VAL A 134 -7.21 -4.83 -18.89
N SER A 135 -6.40 -5.45 -19.74
CA SER A 135 -4.94 -5.53 -19.59
C SER A 135 -4.28 -4.15 -19.45
N ALA A 136 -4.73 -3.17 -20.24
CA ALA A 136 -4.21 -1.80 -20.17
C ALA A 136 -4.57 -1.10 -18.84
N LYS A 137 -5.79 -1.34 -18.33
CA LYS A 137 -6.24 -0.79 -17.04
C LYS A 137 -5.48 -1.42 -15.87
N ILE A 138 -5.25 -2.73 -15.90
CA ILE A 138 -4.43 -3.45 -14.92
C ILE A 138 -3.01 -2.89 -14.92
N ALA A 139 -2.38 -2.77 -16.10
CA ALA A 139 -1.02 -2.26 -16.22
C ALA A 139 -0.90 -0.83 -15.68
N SER A 140 -1.83 0.05 -16.05
CA SER A 140 -1.85 1.45 -15.59
C SER A 140 -2.02 1.55 -14.07
N MET A 141 -2.95 0.78 -13.49
CA MET A 141 -3.17 0.81 -12.04
C MET A 141 -1.98 0.21 -11.26
N ASN A 142 -1.37 -0.86 -11.76
CA ASN A 142 -0.16 -1.43 -11.15
C ASN A 142 1.01 -0.43 -11.18
N GLN A 143 1.23 0.29 -12.29
CA GLN A 143 2.23 1.36 -12.35
C GLN A 143 1.96 2.47 -11.32
N HIS A 144 0.69 2.81 -11.11
CA HIS A 144 0.32 3.78 -10.08
C HIS A 144 0.62 3.26 -8.67
N ILE A 145 0.29 1.99 -8.38
CA ILE A 145 0.60 1.32 -7.11
C ILE A 145 2.11 1.24 -6.87
N ASP A 146 2.90 0.91 -7.90
CA ASP A 146 4.36 0.87 -7.82
C ASP A 146 4.90 2.25 -7.40
N SER A 147 4.38 3.31 -8.01
CA SER A 147 4.75 4.70 -7.67
C SER A 147 4.38 5.05 -6.22
N LEU A 148 3.20 4.62 -5.75
CA LEU A 148 2.78 4.81 -4.35
C LEU A 148 3.69 4.05 -3.39
N ALA A 149 4.01 2.78 -3.67
CA ALA A 149 4.88 1.98 -2.81
C ALA A 149 6.25 2.64 -2.62
N ILE A 150 6.85 3.13 -3.72
CA ILE A 150 8.12 3.88 -3.69
C ILE A 150 7.99 5.16 -2.84
N ALA A 151 6.93 5.94 -3.04
CA ALA A 151 6.71 7.19 -2.30
C ALA A 151 6.56 6.95 -0.78
N PHE A 152 5.80 5.93 -0.38
CA PHE A 152 5.65 5.57 1.03
C PHE A 152 6.94 5.02 1.64
N GLN A 153 7.74 4.27 0.86
CA GLN A 153 9.03 3.77 1.31
C GLN A 153 10.02 4.91 1.59
N HIS A 154 10.08 5.92 0.71
CA HIS A 154 10.90 7.12 0.95
C HIS A 154 10.45 7.96 2.14
N ARG A 155 9.16 7.89 2.50
CA ARG A 155 8.62 8.55 3.69
C ARG A 155 9.03 7.87 5.00
N GLN A 156 9.40 6.58 4.97
CA GLN A 156 9.81 5.87 6.17
C GLN A 156 11.18 6.35 6.64
N PRO A 157 11.39 6.55 7.95
CA PRO A 157 12.73 6.77 8.48
C PRO A 157 13.57 5.52 8.16
N THR A 158 14.75 5.72 7.57
CA THR A 158 15.71 4.63 7.39
C THR A 158 15.98 4.02 8.76
N PRO A 159 15.71 2.73 8.98
CA PRO A 159 16.07 2.09 10.24
C PRO A 159 17.57 2.32 10.42
N LEU A 160 17.96 2.86 11.58
CA LEU A 160 19.36 2.86 11.96
C LEU A 160 19.79 1.40 11.90
N GLN A 161 20.64 1.07 10.92
CA GLN A 161 21.41 -0.14 11.01
C GLN A 161 22.19 0.02 12.31
N LEU A 162 21.79 -0.69 13.37
CA LEU A 162 22.74 -1.11 14.38
C LEU A 162 23.73 -1.94 13.59
N THR A 163 24.77 -1.29 13.08
CA THR A 163 26.01 -1.98 12.84
C THR A 163 26.28 -2.68 14.15
N SER A 164 26.39 -4.01 14.11
CA SER A 164 27.06 -4.72 15.18
C SER A 164 28.52 -4.33 15.09
N ALA A 165 28.82 -3.07 15.41
CA ALA A 165 30.13 -2.63 15.82
C ALA A 165 30.31 -3.22 17.23
N THR A 166 30.61 -4.51 17.27
CA THR A 166 31.65 -4.94 18.20
C THR A 166 32.80 -3.97 17.97
N GLU A 167 33.05 -3.14 18.99
CA GLU A 167 34.09 -2.12 19.04
C GLU A 167 33.83 -0.91 18.12
N ASP A 168 33.02 0.04 18.57
CA ASP A 168 33.51 1.42 18.57
C ASP A 168 32.81 2.25 19.63
N ILE A 169 33.66 2.82 20.47
CA ILE A 169 33.37 3.62 21.64
C ILE A 169 32.65 4.91 21.20
N ILE A 170 31.59 5.26 21.92
CA ILE A 170 30.82 6.49 21.73
C ILE A 170 31.75 7.71 21.83
N GLU A 171 32.10 8.32 20.69
CA GLU A 171 32.76 9.63 20.64
C GLU A 171 31.71 10.73 20.87
N LEU A 172 31.48 11.05 22.14
CA LEU A 172 30.64 12.16 22.56
C LEU A 172 31.49 13.44 22.56
N LYS A 173 31.28 14.31 21.57
CA LYS A 173 31.94 15.62 21.48
C LYS A 173 30.95 16.73 21.83
N PRO A 174 30.84 17.17 23.10
CA PRO A 174 30.12 18.40 23.40
C PRO A 174 31.04 19.58 23.05
N ASN A 175 30.63 20.36 22.05
CA ASN A 175 31.28 21.61 21.70
C ASN A 175 30.62 22.74 22.49
N ILE A 176 31.18 23.09 23.66
CA ILE A 176 30.80 24.28 24.42
C ILE A 176 32.07 25.05 24.76
N GLY A 177 32.31 26.17 24.08
CA GLY A 177 33.08 27.29 24.64
C GLY A 177 34.60 27.12 24.79
N GLY A 178 35.32 26.62 23.77
CA GLY A 178 36.72 27.01 23.56
C GLY A 178 37.80 26.47 24.51
N ILE A 179 37.51 25.49 25.37
CA ILE A 179 38.54 24.74 26.13
C ILE A 179 38.33 23.24 25.89
N GLY A 180 39.05 22.69 24.92
CA GLY A 180 39.05 21.25 24.64
C GLY A 180 39.90 20.49 25.66
N LEU A 181 39.27 19.88 26.66
CA LEU A 181 39.95 18.93 27.54
C LEU A 181 40.09 17.58 26.81
N ASN A 182 41.32 17.23 26.44
CA ASN A 182 41.63 15.94 25.84
C ASN A 182 41.66 14.85 26.93
N LEU A 183 40.55 14.11 27.06
CA LEU A 183 40.40 13.02 28.03
C LEU A 183 41.38 11.86 27.79
N ASN A 184 41.82 11.64 26.54
CA ASN A 184 42.84 10.64 26.20
C ASN A 184 44.21 11.01 26.78
N ALA A 185 44.58 12.29 26.80
CA ALA A 185 45.81 12.75 27.43
C ALA A 185 45.77 12.57 28.96
N LEU A 186 44.61 12.85 29.57
CA LEU A 186 44.36 12.72 31.00
C LEU A 186 44.42 11.25 31.46
N PHE A 187 43.85 10.34 30.66
CA PHE A 187 43.87 8.89 30.95
C PHE A 187 45.27 8.28 30.78
N ARG A 188 46.03 8.71 29.76
CA ARG A 188 47.44 8.28 29.59
C ARG A 188 48.33 8.77 30.74
N TRP A 189 48.14 10.01 31.21
CA TRP A 189 48.85 10.54 32.37
C TRP A 189 48.51 9.78 33.66
N ALA A 190 47.23 9.49 33.90
CA ALA A 190 46.81 8.71 35.06
C ALA A 190 47.42 7.30 35.06
N ARG A 191 47.37 6.61 33.93
CA ARG A 191 47.94 5.25 33.79
C ARG A 191 49.46 5.22 33.98
N ALA A 192 50.17 6.24 33.51
CA ALA A 192 51.61 6.39 33.74
C ALA A 192 51.98 6.64 35.21
N ARG A 193 51.06 7.22 36.01
CA ARG A 193 51.29 7.48 37.44
C ARG A 193 51.05 6.25 38.33
N PHE A 194 50.15 5.36 37.93
CA PHE A 194 49.88 4.11 38.67
C PHE A 194 50.81 2.94 38.31
N SER A 195 51.54 3.01 37.19
CA SER A 195 52.51 1.97 36.79
C SER A 195 53.89 2.12 37.46
N LYS A 196 54.12 3.14 38.29
CA LYS A 196 55.43 3.41 38.92
C LYS A 196 55.52 3.07 40.42
N ASN A 197 54.47 2.50 41.00
CA ASN A 197 54.43 2.07 42.42
C ASN A 197 53.96 0.61 42.58
N SER A 198 54.50 -0.30 41.77
CA SER A 198 54.54 -1.73 42.08
C SER A 198 55.96 -2.25 41.97
#